data_AF-A0AAE1AY09-F1
#
_entry.id   AF-A0AAE1AY09-F1
#
_cell.length_a   1.000
_cell.length_b   1.000
_cell.length_c   1.000
_cell.angle_alpha   90.00
_cell.angle_beta   90.00
_cell.angle_gamma   90.00
#
_symmetry.space_group_name_H-M   'P 1'
#
loop_
_entity.id
_entity.type
_entity.pdbx_description
1 polymer ?
#
loop_
_entity_poly.entity_id
_entity_poly.type
_entity_poly.pdbx_seq_one_letter_code
_entity_poly.pdbx_strand_id
1 'polypeptide(L)' 'LHAHTLLPNENALSLISTNLGEDSTPYYIVGTAFVNGEDPEPKSGRIIVFHYNEGQTQQRCVMKLP' A
#
# COMPACT_ATOMS: atom_id res chain seq x y z
N LEU A 1 11.78 -3.25 14.33
CA LEU A 1 11.63 -2.19 13.31
C LEU A 1 11.54 -2.86 11.96
N HIS A 2 10.47 -2.64 11.20
CA HIS A 2 10.29 -3.19 9.85
C HIS A 2 10.15 -2.05 8.85
N ALA A 3 10.72 -2.20 7.65
CA ALA A 3 10.59 -1.27 6.55
C ALA A 3 10.29 -2.05 5.26
N HIS A 4 9.23 -1.65 4.56
CA HIS A 4 8.88 -2.20 3.25
C HIS A 4 9.17 -1.14 2.20
N THR A 5 10.05 -1.45 1.25
CA THR A 5 10.37 -0.57 0.13
C THR A 5 9.34 -0.76 -0.98
N LEU A 6 8.71 0.33 -1.40
CA LEU A 6 7.79 0.35 -2.54
C LEU A 6 8.53 0.18 -3.88
N LEU A 7 7.78 0.11 -4.98
CA LEU A 7 8.38 0.02 -6.30
C LEU A 7 9.09 1.33 -6.68
N PRO A 8 10.05 1.29 -7.64
CA PRO A 8 10.65 2.51 -8.17
C PRO A 8 9.59 3.48 -8.68
N ASN A 9 9.82 4.79 -8.44
CA ASN A 9 8.91 5.88 -8.80
C ASN A 9 7.51 5.79 -8.19
N GLU A 10 7.32 4.93 -7.18
CA GLU A 10 6.07 4.81 -6.45
C GLU A 10 6.13 5.53 -5.12
N ASN A 11 5.20 6.45 -4.90
CA ASN A 11 5.09 7.21 -3.67
C ASN A 11 3.90 6.74 -2.83
N ALA A 12 4.13 6.56 -1.53
CA ALA A 12 3.06 6.36 -0.56
C ALA A 12 2.34 7.69 -0.31
N LEU A 13 1.03 7.70 -0.47
CA LEU A 13 0.20 8.91 -0.34
C LEU A 13 -0.73 8.87 0.87
N SER A 14 -1.20 7.68 1.24
CA SER A 14 -2.10 7.49 2.38
C SER A 14 -1.79 6.19 3.11
N LEU A 15 -2.08 6.17 4.42
CA LEU A 15 -1.93 4.99 5.27
C LEU A 15 -3.12 4.95 6.25
N ILE A 16 -3.78 3.80 6.32
CA ILE A 16 -4.78 3.52 7.34
C ILE A 16 -4.48 2.20 8.04
N SER A 17 -4.87 2.09 9.31
CA SER A 17 -4.93 0.83 10.04
C SER A 17 -6.39 0.51 10.32
N THR A 18 -6.85 -0.65 9.87
CA THR A 18 -8.25 -1.05 10.02
C THR A 18 -8.43 -2.56 9.89
N ASN A 19 -9.56 -3.03 10.41
CA ASN A 19 -10.15 -4.32 10.08
C ASN A 19 -10.98 -4.20 8.78
N LEU A 20 -11.21 -5.31 8.09
CA LEU A 20 -11.95 -5.33 6.82
C LEU A 20 -13.12 -6.32 6.88
N GLY A 21 -14.34 -5.81 6.67
CA GLY A 21 -15.56 -6.62 6.78
C GLY A 21 -15.70 -7.23 8.18
N GLU A 22 -16.00 -8.53 8.24
CA GLU A 22 -16.14 -9.28 9.49
C GLU A 22 -14.79 -9.87 9.99
N ASP A 23 -13.67 -9.63 9.29
CA ASP A 23 -12.36 -10.14 9.69
C ASP A 23 -11.73 -9.23 10.77
N SER A 24 -11.56 -9.79 11.97
CA SER A 24 -10.92 -9.12 13.12
C SER A 24 -9.39 -8.97 12.98
N THR A 25 -8.80 -9.43 11.88
CA THR A 25 -7.36 -9.24 11.59
C THR A 25 -7.08 -7.76 11.30
N PRO A 26 -6.13 -7.11 12.01
CA PRO A 26 -5.76 -5.73 11.75
C PRO A 26 -4.85 -5.65 10.52
N TYR A 27 -5.21 -4.80 9.57
CA TYR A 27 -4.43 -4.54 8.36
C TYR A 27 -3.88 -3.12 8.33
N TYR A 28 -2.77 -2.95 7.62
CA TYR A 28 -2.24 -1.66 7.21
C TYR A 28 -2.47 -1.51 5.71
N ILE A 29 -3.21 -0.49 5.30
CA ILE A 29 -3.57 -0.27 3.90
C ILE A 29 -2.89 1.01 3.43
N VAL A 30 -2.11 0.89 2.37
CA VAL A 30 -1.34 2.00 1.78
C VAL A 30 -1.89 2.32 0.41
N GLY A 31 -2.30 3.57 0.22
CA GLY A 31 -2.60 4.12 -1.11
C GLY A 31 -1.33 4.69 -1.72
N THR A 32 -1.02 4.32 -2.96
CA THR A 32 0.19 4.74 -3.68
C THR A 32 -0.12 5.29 -5.07
N ALA A 33 0.82 6.03 -5.62
CA ALA A 33 0.80 6.49 -7.01
C ALA A 33 2.19 6.37 -7.65
N PHE A 34 2.23 6.02 -8.93
CA PHE A 34 3.46 6.09 -9.72
C PHE A 34 3.62 7.49 -10.30
N VAL A 35 4.69 8.17 -9.91
CA VAL A 35 4.99 9.55 -10.32
C VAL A 35 6.12 9.52 -11.34
N ASN A 36 5.81 9.92 -12.57
CA ASN A 36 6.78 10.12 -13.64
C ASN A 36 7.00 11.63 -13.82
N GLY A 37 8.25 12.08 -13.91
CA GLY A 37 8.58 13.51 -14.04
C GLY A 37 8.12 14.14 -15.36
N GLU A 38 7.84 13.31 -16.38
CA GLU A 38 7.30 13.77 -17.67
C GLU A 38 5.79 14.03 -17.62
N ASP A 39 5.09 13.42 -16.67
CA ASP A 39 3.63 13.52 -16.56
C ASP A 39 3.23 14.53 -15.47
N PRO A 40 2.28 15.44 -15.73
CA PRO A 40 1.86 16.44 -14.74
C PRO A 40 1.07 15.80 -13.57
N GLU A 41 0.46 14.64 -13.79
CA GLU A 41 -0.36 13.92 -12.81
C GLU A 41 -0.09 12.40 -12.90
N PRO A 42 -0.17 11.66 -11.77
CA PRO A 42 0.01 10.22 -11.77
C PRO A 42 -1.15 9.52 -12.49
N LYS A 43 -0.82 8.67 -13.46
CA LYS A 43 -1.78 7.89 -14.29
C LYS A 43 -1.97 6.44 -13.82
N SER A 44 -1.41 6.08 -12.68
CA SER A 44 -1.63 4.76 -12.09
C SER A 44 -1.24 4.77 -10.63
N GLY A 45 -1.86 3.89 -9.87
CA GLY A 45 -1.60 3.74 -8.45
C GLY A 45 -1.94 2.34 -7.95
N ARG A 46 -1.74 2.12 -6.66
CA ARG A 46 -2.10 0.86 -6.01
C ARG A 46 -2.73 1.11 -4.64
N ILE A 47 -3.61 0.20 -4.25
CA ILE A 47 -4.01 0.02 -2.86
C ILE A 47 -3.38 -1.29 -2.40
N ILE A 48 -2.48 -1.20 -1.44
CA ILE A 48 -1.70 -2.35 -0.94
C ILE A 48 -2.15 -2.66 0.47
N VAL A 49 -2.53 -3.92 0.70
CA VAL A 49 -2.96 -4.41 2.02
C VAL A 49 -1.83 -5.22 2.63
N PHE A 50 -1.32 -4.77 3.76
CA PHE A 50 -0.33 -5.46 4.57
C PHE A 50 -0.95 -6.01 5.85
N HIS A 51 -0.51 -7.20 6.23
CA HIS A 51 -0.72 -7.73 7.57
C HIS A 51 0.63 -7.83 8.27
N TYR A 52 0.73 -7.31 9.48
CA TYR A 52 1.91 -7.45 10.30
C TYR A 52 1.61 -8.42 11.45
N ASN A 53 2.34 -9.53 11.51
CA ASN A 53 2.21 -10.51 12.57
C ASN A 53 3.60 -11.02 13.00
N GLU A 54 3.80 -11.20 14.30
CA GLU A 54 5.01 -11.81 14.89
C GLU A 54 6.34 -11.22 14.37
N GLY A 55 6.39 -9.89 14.16
CA GLY A 55 7.62 -9.24 13.67
C GLY A 55 7.77 -9.19 12.15
N GLN A 56 6.84 -9.79 11.39
CA GLN A 56 6.90 -9.90 9.94
C GLN A 56 5.74 -9.17 9.25
N THR A 57 6.07 -8.38 8.23
CA THR A 57 5.06 -7.77 7.34
C THR A 57 4.86 -8.65 6.12
N GLN A 58 3.60 -8.96 5.81
CA GLN A 58 3.21 -9.74 4.66
C GLN A 58 2.26 -8.92 3.79
N GLN A 59 2.58 -8.77 2.50
CA GLN A 59 1.65 -8.20 1.53
C GLN A 59 0.56 -9.23 1.22
N ARG A 60 -0.70 -8.89 1.50
CA ARG A 60 -1.85 -9.79 1.33
C ARG A 60 -2.56 -9.59 0.00
N CYS A 61 -2.73 -8.33 -0.40
CA CYS A 61 -3.46 -7.98 -1.60
C CYS A 61 -2.89 -6.69 -2.22
N VAL A 62 -3.01 -6.58 -3.55
CA VAL A 62 -2.70 -5.38 -4.31
C VAL A 62 -3.82 -5.14 -5.30
N MET A 63 -4.54 -4.04 -5.13
CA MET A 63 -5.49 -3.53 -6.13
C MET A 63 -4.76 -2.51 -6.99
N LYS A 64 -4.83 -2.67 -8.32
CA LYS A 64 -4.30 -1.68 -9.27
C LYS A 64 -5.36 -0.62 -9.55
N LEU A 65 -4.96 0.63 -9.46
CA LEU A 65 -5.77 1.78 -9.86
C LEU A 65 -5.31 2.25 -11.24
N PRO A 66 -6.27 2.61 -12.12
CA PRO A 66 -5.98 3.23 -13.40
C PRO A 66 -5.42 4.65 -13.25
#